data_AF-A0A1Y1XI34-F1
#
_entry.id   AF-A0A1Y1XI34-F1
#
_cell.length_a   1.000
_cell.length_b   1.000
_cell.length_c   1.000
_cell.angle_alpha   90.00
_cell.angle_beta   90.00
_cell.angle_gamma   90.00
#
_symmetry.space_group_name_H-M   'P 1'
#
loop_
_entity.id
_entity.type
_entity.pdbx_description
1 polymer ?
#
loop_
_entity_poly.entity_id
_entity_poly.type
_entity_poly.pdbx_seq_one_letter_code
_entity_poly.pdbx_strand_id
1 'polypeptide(L)'
;MKLAALLIFGILQFISSIKCSSYVLITGNEREKEVRIYRNSGKLFVSLEIVPFQDYRWLLENEKEVFQSSLEPINLVSTNDGEDFYTTTYNSGKVVTFEFSIPETDEAFDNLPSTLKFVYKAELSSSRANPMVEVHAVVHLNPVYDVDRTTYYDSIYIKDATSREDTIRINPDEPFMVSFYENLTSGVELNLDNYSWYLDYYGNNPIGKVVDNVELMDVGSTGIEDGANYFFIFRATGITDKNLLPRLHFILKKNHEAKVFKQSYVINLRFKSDTSISVFNSYNLENVDREIHKQFNFTREEILALEFRVIDPFYGWYLTNVEEVRASSGLDLINVNNRGSAPSIIDNKRMDDSYSTTIFRLRATETTPIGDIQPTLQFIFSSYSRDEILLKVDITLHLNQSTSVITTTTTTITTTITTIDPTSEPTLNCFASSGYPCCTDPHTKVVYHDDEGDWGVENKEWCFIPVDQEEKKEDDDKKDQEPQLIRICNSEKYGYSCCKTEQKVVYTDSQGDWGIEDGNWCGIYSCVYTGDYPVCKETTKVMYTDTEKWGVEHGEWCVLCS
;
A
#
# COMPACT_ATOMS: atom_id res chain seq x y z
N MET A 1 -41.44 -20.54 -17.94
CA MET A 1 -41.02 -19.42 -17.06
C MET A 1 -41.33 -19.60 -15.57
N LYS A 2 -42.37 -20.31 -15.13
CA LYS A 2 -42.64 -20.51 -13.68
C LYS A 2 -41.84 -21.62 -12.98
N LEU A 3 -41.22 -22.56 -13.71
CA LEU A 3 -40.39 -23.62 -13.11
C LEU A 3 -38.94 -23.21 -12.81
N ALA A 4 -38.39 -22.23 -13.56
CA ALA A 4 -37.04 -21.72 -13.33
C ALA A 4 -36.96 -20.82 -12.08
N ALA A 5 -38.06 -20.15 -11.72
CA ALA A 5 -38.11 -19.26 -10.55
C ALA A 5 -38.13 -20.02 -9.21
N LEU A 6 -38.68 -21.25 -9.16
CA LEU A 6 -38.68 -22.06 -7.94
C LEU A 6 -37.33 -22.74 -7.65
N LEU A 7 -36.55 -23.06 -8.69
CA LEU A 7 -35.20 -23.59 -8.52
C LEU A 7 -34.21 -22.51 -8.07
N ILE A 8 -34.38 -21.26 -8.50
CA ILE A 8 -33.56 -20.13 -8.06
C ILE A 8 -33.86 -19.77 -6.60
N PHE A 9 -35.13 -19.78 -6.16
CA PHE A 9 -35.48 -19.52 -4.76
C PHE A 9 -35.02 -20.63 -3.78
N GLY A 10 -35.03 -21.90 -4.21
CA GLY A 10 -34.54 -23.02 -3.40
C GLY A 10 -33.01 -23.06 -3.25
N ILE A 11 -32.27 -22.56 -4.24
CA ILE A 11 -30.80 -22.47 -4.21
C ILE A 11 -30.33 -21.21 -3.46
N LEU A 12 -31.08 -20.09 -3.53
CA LEU A 12 -30.78 -18.89 -2.75
C LEU A 12 -31.00 -19.06 -1.23
N GLN A 13 -31.93 -19.92 -0.79
CA GLN A 13 -32.05 -20.25 0.63
C GLN A 13 -30.98 -21.24 1.12
N PHE A 14 -30.41 -22.07 0.24
CA PHE A 14 -29.36 -23.02 0.62
C PHE A 14 -27.94 -22.44 0.62
N ILE A 15 -27.73 -21.27 0.01
CA ILE A 15 -26.40 -20.60 -0.07
C ILE A 15 -26.25 -19.47 0.98
N SER A 16 -27.24 -19.28 1.87
CA SER A 16 -27.19 -18.26 2.93
C SER A 16 -26.59 -18.72 4.27
N SER A 17 -25.92 -19.88 4.37
CA SER A 17 -25.50 -20.41 5.69
C SER A 17 -24.13 -21.08 5.76
N ILE A 18 -23.17 -20.74 4.90
CA ILE A 18 -21.77 -21.03 5.23
C ILE A 18 -21.32 -19.96 6.22
N LYS A 19 -21.62 -20.19 7.51
CA LYS A 19 -21.04 -19.39 8.60
C LYS A 19 -19.53 -19.63 8.58
N CYS A 20 -18.75 -18.70 8.03
CA CYS A 20 -17.29 -18.69 8.16
C CYS A 20 -16.96 -18.68 9.65
N SER A 21 -16.48 -19.81 10.15
CA SER A 21 -16.06 -19.92 11.54
C SER A 21 -14.69 -19.26 11.71
N SER A 22 -14.47 -18.62 12.85
CA SER A 22 -13.15 -18.08 13.19
C SER A 22 -12.23 -19.24 13.60
N TYR A 23 -11.00 -19.28 13.08
CA TYR A 23 -10.05 -20.34 13.40
C TYR A 23 -8.70 -19.75 13.84
N VAL A 24 -8.18 -20.31 14.93
CA VAL A 24 -6.86 -19.98 15.47
C VAL A 24 -6.10 -21.27 15.67
N LEU A 25 -4.96 -21.42 15.00
CA LEU A 25 -3.97 -22.44 15.33
C LEU A 25 -2.81 -21.78 16.10
N ILE A 26 -2.50 -22.30 17.29
CA ILE A 26 -1.32 -21.94 18.08
C ILE A 26 -0.35 -23.13 18.04
N THR A 27 0.84 -22.90 17.48
CA THR A 27 1.90 -23.91 17.33
C THR A 27 3.13 -23.58 18.17
N GLY A 28 3.77 -24.61 18.70
CA GLY A 28 5.10 -24.54 19.28
C GLY A 28 5.30 -23.55 20.44
N ASN A 29 6.14 -22.53 20.21
CA ASN A 29 6.49 -21.45 21.13
C ASN A 29 5.63 -20.19 20.94
N GLU A 30 4.67 -20.20 20.01
CA GLU A 30 3.67 -19.17 19.94
C GLU A 30 2.79 -19.33 21.20
N ARG A 31 2.99 -18.45 22.18
CA ARG A 31 2.31 -18.49 23.49
C ARG A 31 1.16 -17.49 23.54
N GLU A 32 1.00 -16.67 22.51
CA GLU A 32 0.01 -15.60 22.43
C GLU A 32 -0.36 -15.38 20.96
N LYS A 33 -1.65 -15.23 20.68
CA LYS A 33 -2.16 -14.97 19.33
C LYS A 33 -3.42 -14.12 19.36
N GLU A 34 -3.55 -13.19 18.43
CA GLU A 34 -4.77 -12.42 18.25
C GLU A 34 -5.67 -13.05 17.19
N VAL A 35 -6.99 -12.96 17.39
CA VAL A 35 -7.98 -13.39 16.40
C VAL A 35 -9.11 -12.39 16.28
N ARG A 36 -9.52 -12.09 15.04
CA ARG A 36 -10.74 -11.34 14.79
C ARG A 36 -11.94 -12.26 14.91
N ILE A 37 -12.83 -11.91 15.83
CA ILE A 37 -14.09 -12.62 16.05
C ILE A 37 -15.16 -11.80 15.37
N TYR A 38 -15.92 -12.42 14.47
CA TYR A 38 -16.88 -11.71 13.66
C TYR A 38 -18.32 -12.01 14.08
N ARG A 39 -19.16 -10.98 14.18
CA ARG A 39 -20.59 -11.15 14.51
C ARG A 39 -21.27 -12.10 13.53
N ASN A 40 -21.86 -13.20 14.02
CA ASN A 40 -22.49 -14.29 13.25
C ASN A 40 -21.53 -15.29 12.57
N SER A 41 -20.23 -15.38 12.92
CA SER A 41 -19.33 -16.45 12.43
C SER A 41 -19.73 -17.84 12.92
N GLY A 42 -20.65 -17.92 13.88
CA GLY A 42 -21.25 -19.15 14.37
C GLY A 42 -20.34 -19.89 15.33
N LYS A 43 -19.09 -20.14 14.94
CA LYS A 43 -18.12 -20.85 15.78
C LYS A 43 -16.75 -20.17 15.79
N LEU A 44 -16.07 -20.31 16.92
CA LEU A 44 -14.64 -20.11 17.09
C LEU A 44 -14.00 -21.47 17.36
N PHE A 45 -12.93 -21.76 16.62
CA PHE A 45 -12.08 -22.93 16.82
C PHE A 45 -10.71 -22.46 17.29
N VAL A 46 -10.29 -22.93 18.46
CA VAL A 46 -8.92 -22.73 18.97
C VAL A 46 -8.21 -24.07 18.98
N SER A 47 -7.30 -24.23 18.04
CA SER A 47 -6.46 -25.39 17.84
C SER A 47 -5.09 -25.17 18.50
N LEU A 48 -4.71 -26.03 19.44
CA LEU A 48 -3.43 -25.99 20.15
C LEU A 48 -2.61 -27.22 19.79
N GLU A 49 -1.33 -27.03 19.47
CA GLU A 49 -0.43 -28.16 19.20
C GLU A 49 -0.22 -29.04 20.43
N ILE A 50 -0.22 -30.35 20.22
CA ILE A 50 0.04 -31.36 21.24
C ILE A 50 1.54 -31.49 21.42
N VAL A 51 2.02 -31.13 22.60
CA VAL A 51 3.42 -31.31 23.01
C VAL A 51 3.65 -32.80 23.30
N PRO A 52 4.82 -33.40 23.00
CA PRO A 52 5.04 -34.85 23.00
C PRO A 52 4.92 -35.61 24.35
N PHE A 53 4.42 -34.98 25.41
CA PHE A 53 4.26 -35.60 26.71
C PHE A 53 2.90 -36.32 26.82
N GLN A 54 2.91 -37.66 26.92
CA GLN A 54 1.69 -38.50 26.87
C GLN A 54 0.73 -38.35 28.07
N ASP A 55 1.18 -37.75 29.17
CA ASP A 55 0.39 -37.57 30.41
C ASP A 55 -0.10 -36.13 30.64
N TYR A 56 0.01 -35.30 29.61
CA TYR A 56 -0.33 -33.88 29.68
C TYR A 56 -1.49 -33.57 28.76
N ARG A 57 -2.22 -32.51 29.10
CA ARG A 57 -3.32 -32.05 28.29
C ARG A 57 -3.49 -30.54 28.39
N TRP A 58 -4.07 -29.98 27.34
CA TRP A 58 -4.49 -28.59 27.34
C TRP A 58 -5.78 -28.44 28.13
N LEU A 59 -5.81 -27.41 28.96
CA LEU A 59 -6.91 -27.03 29.82
C LEU A 59 -7.26 -25.57 29.57
N LEU A 60 -8.53 -25.22 29.66
CA LEU A 60 -8.98 -23.82 29.69
C LEU A 60 -8.80 -23.28 31.12
N GLU A 61 -7.90 -22.31 31.28
CA GLU A 61 -7.47 -21.76 32.58
C GLU A 61 -8.38 -20.64 33.10
N ASN A 62 -9.04 -19.91 32.20
CA ASN A 62 -9.99 -18.86 32.57
C ASN A 62 -11.44 -19.28 32.36
N GLU A 63 -11.78 -20.53 32.69
CA GLU A 63 -13.10 -21.12 32.47
C GLU A 63 -14.22 -20.32 33.15
N LYS A 64 -14.01 -19.81 34.37
CA LYS A 64 -15.01 -19.01 35.09
C LYS A 64 -15.36 -17.72 34.36
N GLU A 65 -14.37 -17.06 33.77
CA GLU A 65 -14.57 -15.86 32.96
C GLU A 65 -15.35 -16.20 31.70
N VAL A 66 -14.95 -17.28 31.01
CA VAL A 66 -15.61 -17.74 29.79
C VAL A 66 -17.08 -18.12 30.06
N PHE A 67 -17.37 -18.88 31.12
CA PHE A 67 -18.75 -19.26 31.47
C PHE A 67 -19.62 -18.09 31.97
N GLN A 68 -19.02 -16.98 32.40
CA GLN A 68 -19.74 -15.74 32.74
C GLN A 68 -19.93 -14.82 31.52
N SER A 69 -19.12 -15.01 30.49
CA SER A 69 -19.23 -14.33 29.21
C SER A 69 -20.36 -14.94 28.35
N SER A 70 -20.62 -14.31 27.20
CA SER A 70 -21.56 -14.83 26.20
C SER A 70 -20.93 -15.80 25.19
N LEU A 71 -19.66 -16.16 25.36
CA LEU A 71 -18.99 -17.15 24.53
C LEU A 71 -19.28 -18.57 25.06
N GLU A 72 -20.05 -19.37 24.33
CA GLU A 72 -20.48 -20.69 24.82
C GLU A 72 -19.50 -21.79 24.38
N PRO A 73 -18.86 -22.53 25.30
CA PRO A 73 -18.03 -23.67 24.92
C PRO A 73 -18.86 -24.85 24.41
N ILE A 74 -18.44 -25.47 23.31
CA ILE A 74 -19.18 -26.55 22.63
C ILE A 74 -18.67 -27.94 23.03
N ASN A 75 -17.34 -28.12 23.11
CA ASN A 75 -16.71 -29.43 23.28
C ASN A 75 -15.83 -29.54 24.53
N LEU A 76 -16.11 -28.72 25.54
CA LEU A 76 -15.45 -28.82 26.84
C LEU A 76 -16.01 -30.01 27.65
N VAL A 77 -15.09 -30.74 28.27
CA VAL A 77 -15.32 -31.84 29.19
C VAL A 77 -14.62 -31.49 30.50
N SER A 78 -15.32 -31.65 31.62
CA SER A 78 -14.74 -31.47 32.94
C SER A 78 -13.98 -32.72 33.38
N THR A 79 -12.91 -32.55 34.15
CA THR A 79 -12.26 -33.63 34.90
C THR A 79 -13.19 -34.22 35.96
N ASN A 80 -12.82 -35.38 36.52
CA ASN A 80 -13.66 -36.11 37.50
C ASN A 80 -13.90 -35.35 38.80
N ASP A 81 -13.01 -34.43 39.16
CA ASP A 81 -13.15 -33.49 40.28
C ASP A 81 -13.94 -32.22 39.90
N GLY A 82 -14.22 -32.01 38.61
CA GLY A 82 -14.95 -30.86 38.09
C GLY A 82 -14.15 -29.56 38.12
N GLU A 83 -12.84 -29.61 38.39
CA GLU A 83 -12.01 -28.42 38.57
C GLU A 83 -11.34 -27.94 37.28
N ASP A 84 -10.99 -28.85 36.36
CA ASP A 84 -10.30 -28.53 35.11
C ASP A 84 -11.19 -28.86 33.88
N PHE A 85 -11.13 -28.03 32.84
CA PHE A 85 -11.90 -28.22 31.59
C PHE A 85 -10.98 -28.43 30.39
N TYR A 86 -11.21 -29.50 29.64
CA TYR A 86 -10.41 -29.91 28.48
C TYR A 86 -11.30 -30.29 27.29
N THR A 87 -10.70 -30.60 26.15
CA THR A 87 -11.42 -31.21 25.02
C THR A 87 -10.77 -32.53 24.58
N THR A 88 -11.59 -33.42 24.02
CA THR A 88 -11.16 -34.70 23.41
C THR A 88 -11.15 -34.65 21.88
N THR A 89 -11.45 -33.49 21.29
CA THR A 89 -11.42 -33.32 19.84
C THR A 89 -9.97 -33.21 19.36
N TYR A 90 -9.43 -34.35 18.92
CA TYR A 90 -8.10 -34.45 18.31
C TYR A 90 -8.21 -34.38 16.79
N ASN A 91 -7.54 -33.39 16.19
CA ASN A 91 -7.34 -33.33 14.76
C ASN A 91 -5.94 -33.87 14.45
N SER A 92 -5.86 -34.85 13.55
CA SER A 92 -4.62 -35.46 13.01
C SER A 92 -3.60 -36.02 14.04
N GLY A 93 -3.97 -36.15 15.32
CA GLY A 93 -3.10 -36.67 16.39
C GLY A 93 -1.98 -35.70 16.81
N LYS A 94 -1.94 -34.49 16.25
CA LYS A 94 -0.94 -33.46 16.54
C LYS A 94 -1.53 -32.20 17.16
N VAL A 95 -2.85 -32.01 17.10
CA VAL A 95 -3.52 -30.79 17.55
C VAL A 95 -4.78 -31.14 18.33
N VAL A 96 -5.04 -30.41 19.40
CA VAL A 96 -6.29 -30.46 20.17
C VAL A 96 -7.11 -29.19 19.87
N THR A 97 -8.42 -29.33 19.63
CA THR A 97 -9.25 -28.19 19.20
C THR A 97 -10.37 -27.92 20.18
N PHE A 98 -10.40 -26.72 20.75
CA PHE A 98 -11.49 -26.16 21.53
C PHE A 98 -12.47 -25.46 20.59
N GLU A 99 -13.75 -25.77 20.75
CA GLU A 99 -14.84 -25.19 19.97
C GLU A 99 -15.71 -24.31 20.87
N PHE A 100 -16.03 -23.12 20.38
CA PHE A 100 -16.92 -22.17 21.03
C PHE A 100 -17.99 -21.71 20.04
N SER A 101 -19.22 -21.48 20.52
CA SER A 101 -20.31 -20.86 19.78
C SER A 101 -20.25 -19.35 20.01
N ILE A 102 -20.32 -18.60 18.91
CA ILE A 102 -20.28 -17.13 18.95
C ILE A 102 -21.73 -16.60 18.96
N PRO A 103 -22.07 -15.68 19.87
CA PRO A 103 -23.42 -15.13 19.97
C PRO A 103 -23.82 -14.31 18.75
N GLU A 104 -25.12 -14.24 18.46
CA GLU A 104 -25.68 -13.54 17.29
C GLU A 104 -26.17 -12.11 17.62
N THR A 105 -26.50 -11.83 18.88
CA THR A 105 -27.00 -10.52 19.33
C THR A 105 -25.85 -9.57 19.69
N ASP A 106 -26.04 -8.26 19.42
CA ASP A 106 -25.01 -7.25 19.73
C ASP A 106 -24.66 -7.21 21.22
N GLU A 107 -25.68 -7.18 22.09
CA GLU A 107 -25.49 -7.16 23.55
C GLU A 107 -24.68 -8.35 24.07
N ALA A 108 -24.88 -9.54 23.51
CA ALA A 108 -24.11 -10.73 23.88
C ALA A 108 -22.72 -10.73 23.22
N PHE A 109 -22.60 -10.20 22.01
CA PHE A 109 -21.32 -10.07 21.32
C PHE A 109 -20.38 -9.06 21.99
N ASP A 110 -20.94 -8.00 22.59
CA ASP A 110 -20.22 -7.04 23.43
C ASP A 110 -19.71 -7.65 24.74
N ASN A 111 -20.31 -8.76 25.17
CA ASN A 111 -19.96 -9.50 26.39
C ASN A 111 -19.07 -10.73 26.10
N LEU A 112 -18.25 -10.68 25.05
CA LEU A 112 -17.21 -11.67 24.82
C LEU A 112 -16.02 -11.45 25.78
N PRO A 113 -15.33 -12.53 26.21
CA PRO A 113 -14.13 -12.38 27.03
C PRO A 113 -13.02 -11.78 26.17
N SER A 114 -12.15 -10.94 26.76
CA SER A 114 -11.05 -10.33 25.99
C SER A 114 -9.97 -11.34 25.61
N THR A 115 -9.84 -12.43 26.38
CA THR A 115 -8.84 -13.47 26.15
C THR A 115 -9.37 -14.86 26.47
N LEU A 116 -8.86 -15.88 25.78
CA LEU A 116 -8.93 -17.28 26.18
C LEU A 116 -7.54 -17.73 26.63
N LYS A 117 -7.45 -18.29 27.84
CA LYS A 117 -6.18 -18.73 28.43
C LYS A 117 -6.17 -20.23 28.53
N PHE A 118 -5.10 -20.84 28.07
CA PHE A 118 -4.92 -22.27 28.06
C PHE A 118 -3.63 -22.63 28.77
N VAL A 119 -3.65 -23.75 29.49
CA VAL A 119 -2.46 -24.31 30.14
C VAL A 119 -2.32 -25.77 29.78
N TYR A 120 -1.12 -26.16 29.37
CA TYR A 120 -0.71 -27.53 29.15
C TYR A 120 0.04 -28.00 30.40
N LYS A 121 -0.63 -28.80 31.24
CA LYS A 121 -0.08 -29.38 32.47
C LYS A 121 -0.42 -30.86 32.57
N ALA A 122 0.30 -31.55 33.45
CA ALA A 122 0.09 -32.97 33.71
C ALA A 122 -1.20 -33.22 34.51
N GLU A 123 -1.84 -34.35 34.27
CA GLU A 123 -2.93 -34.80 35.15
C GLU A 123 -2.36 -35.14 36.54
N LEU A 124 -2.99 -34.59 37.59
CA LEU A 124 -2.59 -34.76 39.00
C LEU A 124 -2.47 -36.23 39.44
N SER A 125 -3.10 -37.16 38.72
CA SER A 125 -3.03 -38.61 38.98
C SER A 125 -1.82 -39.32 38.35
N SER A 126 -1.02 -38.68 37.50
CA SER A 126 0.15 -39.30 36.88
C SER A 126 1.34 -39.31 37.84
N SER A 127 1.68 -40.50 38.35
CA SER A 127 2.93 -40.73 39.12
C SER A 127 4.22 -40.60 38.29
N ARG A 128 4.12 -40.36 36.98
CA ARG A 128 5.24 -40.26 36.04
C ARG A 128 5.49 -38.85 35.51
N ALA A 129 4.59 -37.90 35.81
CA ALA A 129 4.71 -36.54 35.31
C ALA A 129 5.68 -35.69 36.14
N ASN A 130 6.49 -34.86 35.45
CA ASN A 130 7.30 -33.83 36.08
C ASN A 130 6.43 -32.58 36.36
N PRO A 131 6.09 -32.25 37.62
CA PRO A 131 5.19 -31.15 37.94
C PRO A 131 5.72 -29.74 37.58
N MET A 132 6.91 -29.61 36.99
CA MET A 132 7.53 -28.31 36.64
C MET A 132 7.33 -27.85 35.18
N VAL A 133 6.70 -28.62 34.30
CA VAL A 133 6.55 -28.23 32.89
C VAL A 133 5.12 -27.74 32.63
N GLU A 134 4.87 -26.45 32.85
CA GLU A 134 3.63 -25.82 32.41
C GLU A 134 3.89 -24.98 31.16
N VAL A 135 2.98 -25.09 30.20
CA VAL A 135 3.03 -24.33 28.96
C VAL A 135 1.72 -23.55 28.84
N HIS A 136 1.82 -22.23 28.77
CA HIS A 136 0.67 -21.33 28.74
C HIS A 136 0.42 -20.82 27.32
N ALA A 137 -0.82 -20.69 26.90
CA ALA A 137 -1.17 -20.07 25.63
C ALA A 137 -2.35 -19.10 25.81
N VAL A 138 -2.27 -17.93 25.19
CA VAL A 138 -3.30 -16.90 25.27
C VAL A 138 -3.83 -16.58 23.87
N VAL A 139 -5.14 -16.53 23.71
CA VAL A 139 -5.80 -16.05 22.50
C VAL A 139 -6.54 -14.77 22.81
N HIS A 140 -6.17 -13.67 22.16
CA HIS A 140 -6.83 -12.38 22.30
C HIS A 140 -7.99 -12.30 21.31
N LEU A 141 -9.20 -12.06 21.83
CA LEU A 141 -10.41 -11.97 21.02
C LEU A 141 -10.66 -10.51 20.65
N ASN A 142 -10.59 -10.20 19.36
CA ASN A 142 -10.84 -8.87 18.83
C ASN A 142 -12.20 -8.86 18.10
N PRO A 143 -13.30 -8.40 18.73
CA PRO A 143 -14.63 -8.42 18.12
C PRO A 143 -14.76 -7.44 16.94
N VAL A 144 -15.42 -7.89 15.88
CA VAL A 144 -15.66 -7.15 14.63
C VAL A 144 -17.15 -7.22 14.27
N TYR A 145 -17.78 -6.04 14.19
CA TYR A 145 -19.23 -5.87 14.02
C TYR A 145 -19.68 -5.83 12.55
N ASP A 146 -18.76 -5.54 11.64
CA ASP A 146 -19.07 -5.26 10.23
C ASP A 146 -18.54 -6.38 9.33
N VAL A 147 -19.43 -7.06 8.61
CA VAL A 147 -19.02 -8.11 7.67
C VAL A 147 -19.98 -8.22 6.50
N ASP A 148 -19.54 -7.73 5.33
CA ASP A 148 -20.06 -8.17 4.04
C ASP A 148 -19.56 -9.61 3.79
N ARG A 149 -20.45 -10.61 3.95
CA ARG A 149 -20.09 -12.05 3.98
C ARG A 149 -20.47 -12.87 2.75
N THR A 150 -20.56 -12.25 1.59
CA THR A 150 -20.84 -12.96 0.34
C THR A 150 -19.71 -12.87 -0.68
N THR A 151 -18.53 -12.40 -0.27
CA THR A 151 -17.44 -12.09 -1.18
C THR A 151 -16.59 -13.32 -1.45
N TYR A 152 -16.67 -13.79 -2.70
CA TYR A 152 -15.61 -14.61 -3.29
C TYR A 152 -14.35 -13.74 -3.34
N TYR A 153 -13.35 -14.08 -2.53
CA TYR A 153 -12.07 -13.38 -2.54
C TYR A 153 -11.24 -13.84 -3.73
N ASP A 154 -10.64 -12.90 -4.47
CA ASP A 154 -9.48 -13.26 -5.27
C ASP A 154 -8.42 -13.80 -4.30
N SER A 155 -7.94 -15.02 -4.53
CA SER A 155 -7.09 -15.74 -3.56
C SER A 155 -5.85 -16.32 -4.22
N ILE A 156 -4.70 -16.17 -3.56
CA ILE A 156 -3.46 -16.86 -3.93
C ILE A 156 -3.11 -17.91 -2.88
N TYR A 157 -2.81 -19.13 -3.33
CA TYR A 157 -2.45 -20.26 -2.47
C TYR A 157 -1.00 -20.67 -2.71
N ILE A 158 -0.17 -20.47 -1.70
CA ILE A 158 1.28 -20.73 -1.74
C ILE A 158 1.50 -22.10 -1.11
N LYS A 159 1.71 -23.12 -1.94
CA LYS A 159 1.92 -24.51 -1.50
C LYS A 159 3.38 -24.92 -1.41
N ASP A 160 4.24 -24.24 -2.15
CA ASP A 160 5.68 -24.42 -2.14
C ASP A 160 6.34 -23.04 -2.17
N ALA A 161 7.05 -22.71 -1.11
CA ALA A 161 7.73 -21.44 -0.96
C ALA A 161 9.15 -21.46 -1.56
N THR A 162 9.44 -22.40 -2.47
CA THR A 162 10.69 -22.38 -3.27
C THR A 162 10.82 -21.11 -4.11
N SER A 163 9.72 -20.58 -4.66
CA SER A 163 9.69 -19.21 -5.17
C SER A 163 9.76 -18.22 -3.99
N ARG A 164 10.52 -17.13 -4.13
CA ARG A 164 10.60 -16.08 -3.08
C ARG A 164 9.55 -15.00 -3.23
N GLU A 165 8.80 -15.03 -4.32
CA GLU A 165 7.75 -14.07 -4.61
C GLU A 165 6.70 -14.63 -5.57
N ASP A 166 5.50 -14.07 -5.53
CA ASP A 166 4.42 -14.30 -6.48
C ASP A 166 3.64 -13.00 -6.75
N THR A 167 2.68 -13.04 -7.68
CA THR A 167 1.82 -11.89 -8.02
C THR A 167 0.35 -12.27 -7.90
N ILE A 168 -0.44 -11.42 -7.24
CA ILE A 168 -1.90 -11.49 -7.22
C ILE A 168 -2.48 -10.25 -7.90
N ARG A 169 -3.48 -10.47 -8.75
CA ARG A 169 -4.25 -9.39 -9.38
C ARG A 169 -5.50 -9.13 -8.56
N ILE A 170 -5.76 -7.87 -8.24
CA ILE A 170 -6.86 -7.45 -7.35
C ILE A 170 -7.68 -6.35 -8.00
N ASN A 171 -8.93 -6.24 -7.59
CA ASN A 171 -9.76 -5.07 -7.85
C ASN A 171 -9.68 -4.11 -6.64
N PRO A 172 -9.61 -2.79 -6.87
CA PRO A 172 -9.75 -1.80 -5.79
C PRO A 172 -11.08 -2.00 -5.05
N ASP A 173 -11.09 -1.70 -3.75
CA ASP A 173 -12.21 -1.80 -2.83
C ASP A 173 -12.85 -3.20 -2.71
N GLU A 174 -12.32 -4.22 -3.40
CA GLU A 174 -12.69 -5.62 -3.22
C GLU A 174 -11.67 -6.32 -2.31
N PRO A 175 -12.14 -7.17 -1.38
CA PRO A 175 -11.24 -7.93 -0.53
C PRO A 175 -10.55 -9.06 -1.30
N PHE A 176 -9.30 -9.35 -0.93
CA PHE A 176 -8.49 -10.43 -1.49
C PHE A 176 -7.76 -11.20 -0.40
N MET A 177 -7.38 -12.44 -0.67
CA MET A 177 -6.78 -13.36 0.30
C MET A 177 -5.42 -13.90 -0.14
N VAL A 178 -4.46 -13.91 0.78
CA VAL A 178 -3.18 -14.61 0.63
C VAL A 178 -3.18 -15.78 1.60
N SER A 179 -2.96 -17.00 1.09
CA SER A 179 -2.93 -18.22 1.89
C SER A 179 -1.61 -18.97 1.74
N PHE A 180 -0.97 -19.28 2.85
CA PHE A 180 0.23 -20.11 2.95
C PHE A 180 -0.17 -21.50 3.42
N TYR A 181 0.01 -22.48 2.55
CA TYR A 181 -0.22 -23.88 2.84
C TYR A 181 1.10 -24.55 3.19
N GLU A 182 1.22 -25.05 4.42
CA GLU A 182 2.39 -25.76 4.88
C GLU A 182 2.07 -27.25 4.97
N ASN A 183 2.75 -28.05 4.13
CA ASN A 183 2.61 -29.50 4.15
C ASN A 183 3.45 -30.09 5.29
N LEU A 184 2.78 -30.74 6.25
CA LEU A 184 3.37 -31.43 7.40
C LEU A 184 3.99 -32.79 7.05
N THR A 185 3.85 -33.27 5.81
CA THR A 185 4.16 -34.67 5.44
C THR A 185 5.24 -34.85 4.38
N SER A 186 5.72 -33.80 3.70
CA SER A 186 6.80 -33.98 2.71
C SER A 186 8.17 -33.76 3.35
N GLY A 187 9.01 -34.80 3.35
CA GLY A 187 10.36 -34.86 3.95
C GLY A 187 11.43 -33.89 3.41
N VAL A 188 11.05 -32.68 3.05
CA VAL A 188 11.89 -31.48 3.20
C VAL A 188 11.48 -30.88 4.53
N GLU A 189 12.35 -30.92 5.53
CA GLU A 189 12.11 -30.49 6.92
C GLU A 189 11.72 -29.00 7.04
N LEU A 190 10.50 -28.65 6.66
CA LEU A 190 9.73 -27.64 7.37
C LEU A 190 9.05 -28.34 8.54
N ASN A 191 9.87 -28.84 9.46
CA ASN A 191 9.40 -29.16 10.80
C ASN A 191 8.71 -27.89 11.31
N LEU A 192 7.40 -27.96 11.61
CA LEU A 192 6.62 -26.93 12.31
C LEU A 192 7.13 -26.78 13.76
N ASP A 193 8.44 -26.89 13.99
CA ASP A 193 9.09 -26.65 15.26
C ASP A 193 9.05 -25.15 15.54
N ASN A 194 7.87 -24.65 15.91
CA ASN A 194 7.61 -23.31 16.42
C ASN A 194 7.77 -22.20 15.38
N TYR A 195 7.22 -22.28 14.16
CA TYR A 195 7.22 -21.14 13.22
C TYR A 195 5.83 -20.83 12.67
N SER A 196 5.55 -19.54 12.51
CA SER A 196 4.30 -19.00 11.95
C SER A 196 4.61 -17.92 10.92
N TRP A 197 3.72 -17.77 9.93
CA TRP A 197 3.80 -16.67 8.97
C TRP A 197 3.30 -15.38 9.62
N TYR A 198 4.07 -14.32 9.43
CA TYR A 198 3.73 -12.96 9.83
C TYR A 198 3.84 -12.07 8.61
N LEU A 199 2.99 -11.05 8.53
CA LEU A 199 3.20 -9.93 7.62
C LEU A 199 4.33 -9.06 8.20
N ASP A 200 5.46 -8.97 7.50
CA ASP A 200 6.61 -8.14 7.86
C ASP A 200 6.33 -6.70 7.50
N TYR A 201 6.00 -5.91 8.51
CA TYR A 201 6.00 -4.46 8.39
C TYR A 201 7.42 -3.98 8.63
N TYR A 202 8.03 -3.29 7.65
CA TYR A 202 9.22 -2.47 7.91
C TYR A 202 8.82 -1.28 8.80
N GLY A 203 8.66 -1.54 10.11
CA GLY A 203 8.24 -0.56 11.11
C GLY A 203 7.40 -1.20 12.21
N ASN A 204 7.77 -0.96 13.48
CA ASN A 204 7.06 -1.49 14.65
C ASN A 204 5.59 -1.03 14.70
N ASN A 205 4.64 -1.84 14.24
CA ASN A 205 3.21 -1.60 14.48
C ASN A 205 2.45 -2.94 14.64
N PRO A 206 1.58 -3.07 15.66
CA PRO A 206 0.70 -4.23 15.83
C PRO A 206 -0.45 -4.27 14.80
N ILE A 207 -1.12 -5.42 14.75
CA ILE A 207 -2.14 -5.85 13.78
C ILE A 207 -3.25 -4.81 13.61
N GLY A 208 -3.52 -4.39 12.36
CA GLY A 208 -4.64 -3.49 12.01
C GLY A 208 -4.27 -2.18 11.31
N LYS A 209 -3.17 -2.11 10.53
CA LYS A 209 -2.84 -0.90 9.75
C LYS A 209 -2.52 -1.15 8.28
N VAL A 210 -2.92 -0.14 7.52
CA VAL A 210 -2.81 0.08 6.08
C VAL A 210 -1.34 0.12 5.64
N VAL A 211 -0.96 -0.68 4.64
CA VAL A 211 0.27 -0.52 3.86
C VAL A 211 -0.12 0.21 2.59
N ASP A 212 0.26 1.49 2.42
CA ASP A 212 0.03 2.25 1.18
C ASP A 212 -1.36 2.01 0.56
N ASN A 213 -2.42 2.33 1.32
CA ASN A 213 -3.83 2.12 0.95
C ASN A 213 -4.30 0.64 0.88
N VAL A 214 -3.52 -0.33 1.35
CA VAL A 214 -3.91 -1.73 1.50
C VAL A 214 -4.08 -2.08 2.98
N GLU A 215 -5.32 -2.24 3.41
CA GLU A 215 -5.70 -2.59 4.78
C GLU A 215 -5.70 -4.10 5.00
N LEU A 216 -5.08 -4.57 6.09
CA LEU A 216 -5.22 -5.93 6.57
C LEU A 216 -6.55 -6.10 7.30
N MET A 217 -7.50 -6.78 6.66
CA MET A 217 -8.86 -7.02 7.15
C MET A 217 -8.98 -8.23 8.07
N ASP A 218 -8.18 -9.27 7.87
CA ASP A 218 -8.24 -10.47 8.69
C ASP A 218 -6.93 -11.27 8.65
N VAL A 219 -6.69 -12.02 9.71
CA VAL A 219 -5.64 -13.04 9.77
C VAL A 219 -6.20 -14.23 10.52
N GLY A 220 -5.97 -15.42 9.99
CA GLY A 220 -6.33 -16.65 10.68
C GLY A 220 -5.47 -17.82 10.27
N SER A 221 -5.69 -18.95 10.95
CA SER A 221 -5.05 -20.19 10.57
C SER A 221 -5.92 -21.40 10.87
N THR A 222 -5.86 -22.40 9.98
CA THR A 222 -6.60 -23.66 10.12
C THR A 222 -5.62 -24.83 10.13
N GLY A 223 -5.87 -25.79 11.03
CA GLY A 223 -5.25 -27.11 10.94
C GLY A 223 -5.98 -27.95 9.89
N ILE A 224 -5.22 -28.66 9.06
CA ILE A 224 -5.74 -29.56 8.02
C ILE A 224 -5.05 -30.93 8.15
N GLU A 225 -5.61 -31.98 7.55
CA GLU A 225 -5.19 -33.38 7.79
C GLU A 225 -3.66 -33.58 7.67
N ASP A 226 -3.02 -32.92 6.69
CA ASP A 226 -1.59 -33.01 6.42
C ASP A 226 -0.87 -31.65 6.50
N GLY A 227 -1.36 -30.67 7.28
CA GLY A 227 -0.76 -29.34 7.23
C GLY A 227 -1.34 -28.28 8.15
N ALA A 228 -0.82 -27.07 7.98
CA ALA A 228 -1.43 -25.84 8.46
C ALA A 228 -1.68 -24.91 7.27
N ASN A 229 -2.79 -24.17 7.31
CA ASN A 229 -3.04 -23.09 6.37
C ASN A 229 -3.11 -21.77 7.14
N TYR A 230 -2.24 -20.83 6.82
CA TYR A 230 -2.29 -19.46 7.33
C TYR A 230 -2.88 -18.57 6.25
N PHE A 231 -3.88 -17.76 6.58
CA PHE A 231 -4.48 -16.84 5.62
C PHE A 231 -4.50 -15.41 6.14
N PHE A 232 -4.37 -14.48 5.20
CA PHE A 232 -4.38 -13.05 5.42
C PHE A 232 -5.35 -12.44 4.40
N ILE A 233 -6.35 -11.69 4.88
CA ILE A 233 -7.34 -11.03 4.04
C ILE A 233 -7.03 -9.53 4.05
N PHE A 234 -7.01 -8.94 2.86
CA PHE A 234 -6.68 -7.54 2.65
C PHE A 234 -7.76 -6.86 1.83
N ARG A 235 -7.77 -5.52 1.88
CA ARG A 235 -8.57 -4.67 0.99
C ARG A 235 -7.78 -3.42 0.62
N ALA A 236 -7.81 -3.08 -0.65
CA ALA A 236 -7.09 -1.93 -1.17
C ALA A 236 -8.07 -0.76 -1.34
N THR A 237 -8.06 0.23 -0.46
CA THR A 237 -9.08 1.31 -0.38
C THR A 237 -8.51 2.68 -0.74
N GLY A 238 -9.29 3.52 -1.43
CA GLY A 238 -8.83 4.87 -1.79
C GLY A 238 -7.71 4.90 -2.84
N ILE A 239 -7.68 3.89 -3.71
CA ILE A 239 -6.66 3.72 -4.74
C ILE A 239 -7.19 4.22 -6.08
N THR A 240 -6.41 5.07 -6.75
CA THR A 240 -6.69 5.58 -8.10
C THR A 240 -5.78 4.91 -9.13
N ASP A 241 -6.09 5.09 -10.42
CA ASP A 241 -5.25 4.62 -11.53
C ASP A 241 -3.84 5.26 -11.56
N LYS A 242 -3.56 6.28 -10.76
CA LYS A 242 -2.21 6.86 -10.64
C LYS A 242 -1.36 6.18 -9.58
N ASN A 243 -1.98 5.51 -8.61
CA ASN A 243 -1.28 4.86 -7.52
C ASN A 243 -0.62 3.54 -7.99
N LEU A 244 0.51 3.20 -7.38
CA LEU A 244 1.04 1.84 -7.44
C LEU A 244 0.50 1.06 -6.24
N LEU A 245 0.20 -0.22 -6.47
CA LEU A 245 -0.10 -1.13 -5.38
C LEU A 245 1.22 -1.58 -4.72
N PRO A 246 1.25 -1.68 -3.38
CA PRO A 246 2.45 -2.07 -2.66
C PRO A 246 2.78 -3.55 -2.86
N ARG A 247 3.93 -3.95 -2.30
CA ARG A 247 4.28 -5.36 -2.15
C ARG A 247 4.05 -5.77 -0.70
N LEU A 248 3.45 -6.93 -0.51
CA LEU A 248 3.23 -7.48 0.83
C LEU A 248 4.39 -8.42 1.16
N HIS A 249 5.09 -8.13 2.25
CA HIS A 249 6.23 -8.92 2.70
C HIS A 249 5.78 -9.85 3.81
N PHE A 250 5.98 -11.14 3.64
CA PHE A 250 5.68 -12.14 4.64
C PHE A 250 6.97 -12.80 5.11
N ILE A 251 7.03 -13.13 6.40
CA ILE A 251 8.18 -13.74 7.05
C ILE A 251 7.72 -14.91 7.90
N LEU A 252 8.47 -16.00 7.83
CA LEU A 252 8.27 -17.18 8.64
C LEU A 252 9.19 -17.06 9.87
N LYS A 253 8.63 -16.75 11.04
CA LYS A 253 9.37 -16.50 12.29
C LYS A 253 8.90 -17.40 13.41
N LYS A 254 9.71 -17.53 14.47
CA LYS A 254 9.36 -18.40 15.59
C LYS A 254 8.22 -17.88 16.48
N ASN A 255 8.19 -16.57 16.62
CA ASN A 255 7.18 -15.81 17.34
C ASN A 255 7.28 -14.36 16.82
N HIS A 256 6.34 -13.51 17.23
CA HIS A 256 6.27 -12.12 16.79
C HIS A 256 7.51 -11.28 17.18
N GLU A 257 8.18 -11.61 18.29
CA GLU A 257 9.38 -10.90 18.78
C GLU A 257 10.68 -11.36 18.10
N ALA A 258 10.66 -12.46 17.33
CA ALA A 258 11.86 -13.05 16.79
C ALA A 258 12.52 -12.13 15.74
N LYS A 259 13.77 -11.74 15.99
CA LYS A 259 14.57 -10.94 15.05
C LYS A 259 15.04 -11.72 13.82
N VAL A 260 15.13 -13.04 13.93
CA VAL A 260 15.57 -13.94 12.86
C VAL A 260 14.36 -14.66 12.29
N PHE A 261 14.21 -14.60 10.97
CA PHE A 261 13.21 -15.37 10.24
C PHE A 261 13.87 -16.53 9.49
N LYS A 262 13.14 -17.64 9.33
CA LYS A 262 13.56 -18.82 8.57
C LYS A 262 13.42 -18.57 7.07
N GLN A 263 12.36 -17.87 6.68
CA GLN A 263 12.03 -17.61 5.29
C GLN A 263 11.29 -16.28 5.14
N SER A 264 11.41 -15.66 3.95
CA SER A 264 10.62 -14.51 3.56
C SER A 264 9.95 -14.78 2.22
N TYR A 265 8.75 -14.25 2.02
CA TYR A 265 7.96 -14.39 0.81
C TYR A 265 7.36 -13.04 0.44
N VAL A 266 7.35 -12.68 -0.84
CA VAL A 266 6.81 -11.38 -1.28
C VAL A 266 5.63 -11.56 -2.22
N ILE A 267 4.53 -10.86 -1.96
CA ILE A 267 3.37 -10.82 -2.85
C ILE A 267 3.32 -9.47 -3.55
N ASN A 268 3.48 -9.49 -4.86
CA ASN A 268 3.30 -8.34 -5.73
C ASN A 268 1.80 -8.14 -5.96
N LEU A 269 1.27 -6.99 -5.59
CA LEU A 269 -0.11 -6.62 -5.92
C LEU A 269 -0.14 -5.92 -7.28
N ARG A 270 -1.09 -6.31 -8.13
CA ARG A 270 -1.35 -5.67 -9.44
C ARG A 270 -2.84 -5.46 -9.65
N PHE A 271 -3.22 -4.43 -10.40
CA PHE A 271 -4.63 -4.26 -10.74
C PHE A 271 -5.06 -5.35 -11.73
N LYS A 272 -6.28 -5.84 -11.59
CA LYS A 272 -6.86 -6.83 -12.51
C LYS A 272 -7.15 -6.26 -13.90
N SER A 273 -7.40 -4.95 -13.96
CA SER A 273 -7.55 -4.16 -15.19
C SER A 273 -6.23 -3.99 -15.97
N ASP A 274 -5.09 -4.25 -15.33
CA ASP A 274 -3.79 -3.99 -15.91
C ASP A 274 -3.24 -5.22 -16.66
N THR A 275 -2.76 -4.98 -17.86
CA THR A 275 -1.87 -5.90 -18.58
C THR A 275 -0.44 -5.58 -18.18
N SER A 276 0.05 -6.28 -17.16
CA SER A 276 1.43 -6.16 -16.68
C SER A 276 2.41 -6.90 -17.59
N ILE A 277 3.44 -6.19 -18.07
CA ILE A 277 4.51 -6.73 -18.91
C ILE A 277 5.86 -6.45 -18.25
N SER A 278 6.61 -7.51 -17.94
CA SER A 278 8.01 -7.41 -17.53
C SER A 278 8.86 -7.06 -18.75
N VAL A 279 9.24 -5.79 -18.89
CA VAL A 279 10.07 -5.31 -19.99
C VAL A 279 11.53 -5.65 -19.76
N PHE A 280 12.01 -5.34 -18.55
CA PHE A 280 13.38 -5.55 -18.15
C PHE A 280 13.43 -6.13 -16.74
N ASN A 281 14.21 -7.19 -16.58
CA ASN A 281 14.43 -7.83 -15.29
C ASN A 281 15.85 -8.38 -15.29
N SER A 282 16.78 -7.65 -14.67
CA SER A 282 18.15 -8.12 -14.50
C SER A 282 18.68 -7.79 -13.12
N TYR A 283 19.42 -8.74 -12.57
CA TYR A 283 20.15 -8.64 -11.31
C TYR A 283 21.63 -8.31 -11.52
N ASN A 284 22.11 -8.32 -12.78
CA ASN A 284 23.48 -7.96 -13.14
C ASN A 284 23.48 -7.25 -14.51
N LEU A 285 24.09 -6.07 -14.56
CA LEU A 285 24.18 -5.24 -15.77
C LEU A 285 25.45 -5.48 -16.60
N GLU A 286 26.42 -6.26 -16.11
CA GLU A 286 27.73 -6.47 -16.75
C GLU A 286 27.65 -7.08 -18.16
N ASN A 287 26.63 -7.89 -18.44
CA ASN A 287 26.47 -8.62 -19.71
C ASN A 287 25.15 -8.31 -20.42
N VAL A 288 24.54 -7.16 -20.14
CA VAL A 288 23.27 -6.75 -20.75
C VAL A 288 23.55 -5.90 -21.99
N ASP A 289 22.83 -6.18 -23.08
CA ASP A 289 22.84 -5.33 -24.28
C ASP A 289 22.41 -3.91 -23.92
N ARG A 290 23.23 -2.92 -24.29
CA ARG A 290 23.00 -1.51 -23.93
C ARG A 290 21.84 -0.86 -24.68
N GLU A 291 21.39 -1.48 -25.78
CA GLU A 291 20.26 -1.03 -26.58
C GLU A 291 19.33 -2.22 -26.82
N ILE A 292 18.08 -2.10 -26.35
CA ILE A 292 17.09 -3.17 -26.39
C ILE A 292 15.86 -2.65 -27.14
N HIS A 293 15.41 -3.37 -28.15
CA HIS A 293 14.15 -3.08 -28.84
C HIS A 293 13.11 -4.15 -28.51
N LYS A 294 11.92 -3.73 -28.08
CA LYS A 294 10.79 -4.62 -27.78
C LYS A 294 9.55 -4.18 -28.55
N GLN A 295 8.68 -5.14 -28.83
CA GLN A 295 7.35 -4.89 -29.35
C GLN A 295 6.33 -5.64 -28.51
N PHE A 296 5.25 -4.96 -28.12
CA PHE A 296 4.17 -5.54 -27.32
C PHE A 296 2.81 -5.26 -27.94
N ASN A 297 1.92 -6.24 -27.81
CA ASN A 297 0.54 -6.13 -28.25
C ASN A 297 -0.36 -5.90 -27.03
N PHE A 298 -1.37 -5.04 -27.17
CA PHE A 298 -2.37 -4.82 -26.12
C PHE A 298 -3.73 -4.42 -26.73
N THR A 299 -4.77 -4.40 -25.90
CA THR A 299 -6.12 -3.98 -26.29
C THR A 299 -6.45 -2.59 -25.76
N ARG A 300 -7.48 -1.94 -26.31
CA ARG A 300 -7.81 -0.55 -25.97
C ARG A 300 -8.40 -0.43 -24.55
N GLU A 301 -9.05 -1.50 -24.11
CA GLU A 301 -9.73 -1.61 -22.83
C GLU A 301 -8.76 -1.83 -21.66
N GLU A 302 -7.52 -2.20 -21.94
CA GLU A 302 -6.49 -2.50 -20.94
C GLU A 302 -5.66 -1.26 -20.58
N ILE A 303 -5.28 -1.16 -19.31
CA ILE A 303 -4.14 -0.33 -18.90
C ILE A 303 -2.88 -1.17 -19.07
N LEU A 304 -1.94 -0.69 -19.88
CA LEU A 304 -0.66 -1.35 -20.05
C LEU A 304 0.31 -0.90 -18.93
N ALA A 305 0.78 -1.86 -18.13
CA ALA A 305 1.75 -1.62 -17.06
C ALA A 305 3.11 -2.22 -17.44
N LEU A 306 4.04 -1.36 -17.87
CA LEU A 306 5.40 -1.74 -18.27
C LEU A 306 6.32 -1.75 -17.04
N GLU A 307 6.78 -2.93 -16.66
CA GLU A 307 7.60 -3.14 -15.45
C GLU A 307 9.09 -3.26 -15.78
N PHE A 308 9.88 -2.42 -15.13
CA PHE A 308 11.34 -2.43 -15.22
C PHE A 308 11.93 -2.69 -13.83
N ARG A 309 12.57 -3.84 -13.66
CA ARG A 309 13.18 -4.28 -12.41
C ARG A 309 14.70 -4.31 -12.50
N VAL A 310 15.38 -3.66 -11.56
CA VAL A 310 16.85 -3.59 -11.47
C VAL A 310 17.32 -3.59 -10.00
N ILE A 311 18.50 -4.16 -9.74
CA ILE A 311 19.25 -3.95 -8.48
C ILE A 311 20.21 -2.77 -8.69
N ASP A 312 19.73 -1.55 -8.45
CA ASP A 312 20.60 -0.39 -8.25
C ASP A 312 19.80 0.76 -7.60
N PRO A 313 20.13 1.19 -6.37
CA PRO A 313 19.42 2.27 -5.71
C PRO A 313 19.78 3.66 -6.26
N PHE A 314 20.84 3.82 -7.04
CA PHE A 314 21.34 5.11 -7.52
C PHE A 314 20.89 5.48 -8.94
N TYR A 315 20.23 4.55 -9.64
CA TYR A 315 19.78 4.70 -11.02
C TYR A 315 18.27 4.51 -11.13
N GLY A 316 17.67 5.13 -12.15
CA GLY A 316 16.24 5.09 -12.41
C GLY A 316 15.91 4.93 -13.88
N TRP A 317 14.68 4.51 -14.17
CA TRP A 317 14.15 4.46 -15.53
C TRP A 317 13.41 5.75 -15.86
N TYR A 318 13.63 6.27 -17.08
CA TYR A 318 13.01 7.49 -17.57
C TYR A 318 12.53 7.32 -19.00
N LEU A 319 11.29 7.74 -19.30
CA LEU A 319 10.80 7.95 -20.65
C LEU A 319 11.39 9.28 -21.18
N THR A 320 12.15 9.26 -22.26
CA THR A 320 12.87 10.46 -22.74
C THR A 320 12.07 11.29 -23.74
N ASN A 321 11.14 10.69 -24.48
CA ASN A 321 10.32 11.36 -25.49
C ASN A 321 8.88 11.65 -25.02
N VAL A 322 8.71 12.06 -23.76
CA VAL A 322 7.39 12.31 -23.14
C VAL A 322 6.55 13.32 -23.91
N GLU A 323 7.15 14.43 -24.32
CA GLU A 323 6.44 15.50 -25.05
C GLU A 323 5.93 15.01 -26.40
N GLU A 324 6.75 14.23 -27.13
CA GLU A 324 6.38 13.63 -28.40
C GLU A 324 5.21 12.63 -28.24
N VAL A 325 5.28 11.78 -27.21
CA VAL A 325 4.23 10.80 -26.90
C VAL A 325 2.92 11.50 -26.53
N ARG A 326 2.97 12.57 -25.72
CA ARG A 326 1.78 13.35 -25.36
C ARG A 326 1.21 14.11 -26.56
N ALA A 327 2.06 14.61 -27.45
CA ALA A 327 1.63 15.31 -28.66
C ALA A 327 0.97 14.39 -29.70
N SER A 328 1.29 13.09 -29.71
CA SER A 328 0.72 12.15 -30.70
C SER A 328 -0.76 11.85 -30.48
N SER A 329 -1.34 12.22 -29.32
CA SER A 329 -2.73 11.98 -28.91
C SER A 329 -3.19 10.51 -28.90
N GLY A 330 -2.29 9.57 -29.21
CA GLY A 330 -2.58 8.14 -29.32
C GLY A 330 -2.36 7.36 -28.03
N LEU A 331 -1.72 7.95 -27.02
CA LEU A 331 -1.49 7.31 -25.72
C LEU A 331 -1.73 8.31 -24.60
N ASP A 332 -2.41 7.83 -23.56
CA ASP A 332 -2.57 8.51 -22.28
C ASP A 332 -1.51 7.97 -21.30
N LEU A 333 -0.64 8.85 -20.81
CA LEU A 333 0.41 8.51 -19.84
C LEU A 333 -0.12 8.71 -18.42
N ILE A 334 -0.54 7.62 -17.77
CA ILE A 334 -1.35 7.68 -16.54
C ILE A 334 -0.53 8.16 -15.34
N ASN A 335 0.69 7.64 -15.17
CA ASN A 335 1.52 7.88 -13.99
C ASN A 335 2.93 8.42 -14.34
N VAL A 336 3.08 9.07 -15.50
CA VAL A 336 4.37 9.62 -15.97
C VAL A 336 4.37 11.14 -15.86
N ASN A 337 5.33 11.68 -15.11
CA ASN A 337 5.47 13.13 -14.94
C ASN A 337 6.14 13.82 -16.16
N ASN A 338 6.25 15.14 -16.15
CA ASN A 338 6.83 15.92 -17.26
C ASN A 338 8.32 15.61 -17.49
N ARG A 339 9.02 15.09 -16.48
CA ARG A 339 10.41 14.65 -16.60
C ARG A 339 10.51 13.22 -17.16
N GLY A 340 9.40 12.51 -17.38
CA GLY A 340 9.42 11.13 -17.85
C GLY A 340 9.68 10.09 -16.77
N SER A 341 9.59 10.48 -15.49
CA SER A 341 9.68 9.54 -14.38
C SER A 341 8.31 8.97 -14.05
N ALA A 342 8.29 7.69 -13.65
CA ALA A 342 7.15 7.03 -13.05
C ALA A 342 7.50 6.57 -11.62
N PRO A 343 6.51 6.32 -10.75
CA PRO A 343 6.77 5.80 -9.41
C PRO A 343 7.48 4.44 -9.45
N SER A 344 8.30 4.18 -8.43
CA SER A 344 9.06 2.94 -8.27
C SER A 344 8.75 2.30 -6.93
N ILE A 345 8.60 0.98 -6.93
CA ILE A 345 8.50 0.17 -5.71
C ILE A 345 9.92 -0.24 -5.32
N ILE A 346 10.39 0.19 -4.16
CA ILE A 346 11.73 -0.10 -3.64
C ILE A 346 11.63 -1.22 -2.61
N ASP A 347 12.42 -2.28 -2.77
CA ASP A 347 12.54 -3.36 -1.80
C ASP A 347 13.86 -3.22 -1.04
N ASN A 348 13.78 -2.71 0.20
CA ASN A 348 14.93 -2.55 1.08
C ASN A 348 15.29 -3.89 1.76
N LYS A 349 15.72 -4.89 0.99
CA LYS A 349 16.46 -6.02 1.57
C LYS A 349 17.87 -5.56 1.86
N ARG A 350 18.30 -5.65 3.13
CA ARG A 350 19.66 -5.42 3.65
C ARG A 350 20.58 -4.77 2.60
N MET A 351 20.69 -3.43 2.61
CA MET A 351 21.58 -2.51 1.85
C MET A 351 22.24 -2.95 0.51
N ASP A 352 22.75 -4.17 0.38
CA ASP A 352 23.46 -4.73 -0.78
C ASP A 352 22.56 -5.47 -1.79
N ASP A 353 21.33 -5.86 -1.43
CA ASP A 353 20.38 -6.60 -2.31
C ASP A 353 19.09 -5.81 -2.60
N SER A 354 19.13 -4.47 -2.53
CA SER A 354 17.93 -3.65 -2.74
C SER A 354 17.59 -3.53 -4.22
N TYR A 355 16.36 -3.90 -4.59
CA TYR A 355 15.86 -3.79 -5.96
C TYR A 355 14.73 -2.79 -6.06
N SER A 356 14.68 -2.08 -7.18
CA SER A 356 13.59 -1.19 -7.54
C SER A 356 12.81 -1.77 -8.72
N THR A 357 11.49 -1.64 -8.68
CA THR A 357 10.60 -1.93 -9.81
C THR A 357 9.87 -0.64 -10.19
N THR A 358 10.24 -0.07 -11.32
CA THR A 358 9.57 1.11 -11.89
C THR A 358 8.46 0.64 -12.81
N ILE A 359 7.25 1.18 -12.66
CA ILE A 359 6.08 0.75 -13.42
C ILE A 359 5.50 1.94 -14.17
N PHE A 360 5.61 1.93 -15.49
CA PHE A 360 4.99 2.91 -16.37
C PHE A 360 3.61 2.42 -16.79
N ARG A 361 2.56 3.16 -16.41
CA ARG A 361 1.17 2.86 -16.74
C ARG A 361 0.71 3.79 -17.85
N LEU A 362 0.19 3.20 -18.91
CA LEU A 362 -0.29 3.91 -20.09
C LEU A 362 -1.52 3.23 -20.68
N ARG A 363 -2.32 3.97 -21.43
CA ARG A 363 -3.56 3.47 -22.04
C ARG A 363 -3.74 4.05 -23.43
N ALA A 364 -4.34 3.28 -24.34
CA ALA A 364 -4.74 3.79 -25.64
C ALA A 364 -5.94 4.75 -25.50
N THR A 365 -5.88 5.90 -26.18
CA THR A 365 -7.01 6.82 -26.27
C THR A 365 -8.09 6.27 -27.23
N GLU A 366 -9.28 6.87 -27.22
CA GLU A 366 -10.34 6.49 -28.16
C GLU A 366 -9.95 6.73 -29.63
N THR A 367 -9.03 7.67 -29.87
CA THR A 367 -8.55 8.07 -31.18
C THR A 367 -7.36 7.24 -31.67
N THR A 368 -6.76 6.39 -30.83
CA THR A 368 -5.59 5.57 -31.20
C THR A 368 -5.91 4.64 -32.37
N PRO A 369 -5.21 4.72 -33.51
CA PRO A 369 -5.44 3.80 -34.61
C PRO A 369 -5.02 2.37 -34.25
N ILE A 370 -5.69 1.39 -34.85
CA ILE A 370 -5.29 -0.02 -34.80
C ILE A 370 -3.95 -0.17 -35.53
N GLY A 371 -3.07 -1.01 -34.98
CA GLY A 371 -1.74 -1.26 -35.53
C GLY A 371 -0.63 -0.67 -34.67
N ASP A 372 0.55 -0.48 -35.26
CA ASP A 372 1.70 0.08 -34.55
C ASP A 372 1.46 1.55 -34.19
N ILE A 373 1.59 1.85 -32.91
CA ILE A 373 1.43 3.19 -32.35
C ILE A 373 2.76 3.93 -32.49
N GLN A 374 2.68 5.20 -32.88
CA GLN A 374 3.81 6.12 -32.94
C GLN A 374 3.59 7.31 -31.99
N PRO A 375 4.67 7.88 -31.42
CA PRO A 375 6.06 7.45 -31.57
C PRO A 375 6.38 6.18 -30.75
N THR A 376 7.47 5.50 -31.12
CA THR A 376 8.09 4.47 -30.27
C THR A 376 8.46 5.07 -28.92
N LEU A 377 8.17 4.36 -27.82
CA LEU A 377 8.52 4.81 -26.48
C LEU A 377 10.03 4.60 -26.25
N GLN A 378 10.74 5.66 -25.85
CA GLN A 378 12.19 5.61 -25.64
C GLN A 378 12.51 5.71 -24.16
N PHE A 379 13.05 4.64 -23.58
CA PHE A 379 13.41 4.59 -22.17
C PHE A 379 14.93 4.56 -21.99
N ILE A 380 15.41 5.22 -20.93
CA ILE A 380 16.80 5.11 -20.48
C ILE A 380 16.86 4.64 -19.04
N PHE A 381 17.90 3.86 -18.72
CA PHE A 381 18.31 3.60 -17.35
C PHE A 381 19.54 4.46 -17.05
N SER A 382 19.40 5.45 -16.17
CA SER A 382 20.44 6.46 -15.94
C SER A 382 20.50 6.91 -14.50
N SER A 383 21.61 7.57 -14.16
CA SER A 383 21.73 8.30 -12.89
C SER A 383 20.65 9.39 -12.81
N TYR A 384 20.41 9.92 -11.60
CA TYR A 384 19.43 11.00 -11.40
C TYR A 384 19.74 12.25 -12.23
N SER A 385 21.02 12.61 -12.38
CA SER A 385 21.45 13.73 -13.23
C SER A 385 21.41 13.43 -14.73
N ARG A 386 21.24 12.15 -15.11
CA ARG A 386 21.23 11.65 -16.50
C ARG A 386 22.54 11.81 -17.26
N ASP A 387 23.61 12.17 -16.57
CA ASP A 387 24.94 12.26 -17.18
C ASP A 387 25.53 10.88 -17.50
N GLU A 388 25.08 9.85 -16.77
CA GLU A 388 25.48 8.47 -16.97
C GLU A 388 24.29 7.61 -17.38
N ILE A 389 24.29 7.19 -18.65
CA ILE A 389 23.27 6.30 -19.22
C ILE A 389 23.86 4.90 -19.33
N LEU A 390 23.24 3.94 -18.65
CA LEU A 390 23.68 2.54 -18.63
C LEU A 390 22.97 1.70 -19.71
N LEU A 391 21.67 1.95 -19.93
CA LEU A 391 20.85 1.20 -20.88
C LEU A 391 19.87 2.11 -21.61
N LYS A 392 19.48 1.69 -22.82
CA LYS A 392 18.38 2.24 -23.60
C LYS A 392 17.42 1.14 -24.00
N VAL A 393 16.12 1.39 -23.88
CA VAL A 393 15.07 0.46 -24.25
C VAL A 393 14.03 1.18 -25.10
N ASP A 394 13.89 0.76 -26.34
CA ASP A 394 12.85 1.26 -27.24
C ASP A 394 11.69 0.26 -27.29
N ILE A 395 10.47 0.76 -27.15
CA ILE A 395 9.26 -0.06 -27.12
C ILE A 395 8.27 0.41 -28.18
N THR A 396 7.99 -0.48 -29.14
CA THR A 396 6.90 -0.30 -30.10
C THR A 396 5.64 -0.97 -29.53
N LEU A 397 4.53 -0.22 -29.49
CA LEU A 397 3.24 -0.76 -29.04
C LEU A 397 2.35 -1.04 -30.25
N HIS A 398 1.68 -2.18 -30.26
CA HIS A 398 0.73 -2.58 -31.30
C HIS A 398 -0.66 -2.74 -30.72
N LEU A 399 -1.61 -1.94 -31.20
CA LEU A 399 -3.01 -2.00 -30.78
C LEU A 399 -3.78 -3.03 -31.61
N ASN A 400 -4.31 -4.05 -30.95
CA ASN A 400 -5.14 -5.08 -31.57
C ASN A 400 -6.59 -4.61 -31.78
N GLN A 401 -7.29 -5.21 -32.75
CA GLN A 401 -8.74 -5.04 -32.88
C GLN A 401 -9.47 -5.73 -31.72
N SER A 402 -10.29 -4.97 -30.97
CA SER A 402 -11.23 -5.52 -30.00
C SER A 402 -12.32 -6.33 -30.71
N THR A 403 -12.48 -7.61 -30.35
CA THR A 403 -13.52 -8.50 -30.89
C THR A 403 -14.86 -8.28 -30.17
N SER A 404 -15.37 -7.05 -30.19
CA SER A 404 -16.74 -6.74 -29.77
C SER A 404 -17.41 -5.82 -30.80
N VAL A 405 -18.14 -6.45 -31.73
CA VAL A 405 -18.93 -5.75 -32.75
C VAL A 405 -20.23 -5.27 -32.12
N ILE A 406 -20.35 -3.95 -31.91
CA ILE A 406 -21.64 -3.26 -32.02
C ILE A 406 -21.42 -2.07 -32.95
N THR A 407 -21.91 -2.22 -34.17
CA THR A 407 -21.91 -1.20 -35.21
C THR A 407 -22.91 -0.10 -34.85
N THR A 408 -22.43 1.06 -34.42
CA THR A 408 -23.20 2.31 -34.43
C THR A 408 -22.67 3.23 -35.52
N THR A 409 -23.40 3.28 -36.61
CA THR A 409 -23.27 4.27 -37.68
C THR A 409 -23.53 5.67 -37.11
N THR A 410 -22.51 6.51 -37.07
CA THR A 410 -22.65 7.94 -36.75
C THR A 410 -22.33 8.78 -37.97
N THR A 411 -23.28 9.64 -38.33
CA THR A 411 -23.30 10.49 -39.52
C THR A 411 -22.33 11.66 -39.38
N THR A 412 -21.47 11.85 -40.38
CA THR A 412 -20.49 12.94 -40.51
C THR A 412 -21.19 14.30 -40.74
N ILE A 413 -20.85 15.31 -39.95
CA ILE A 413 -21.10 16.73 -40.29
C ILE A 413 -19.74 17.39 -40.49
N THR A 414 -19.48 17.80 -41.74
CA THR A 414 -18.28 18.51 -42.18
C THR A 414 -18.40 19.99 -41.85
N THR A 415 -17.39 20.60 -41.23
CA THR A 415 -17.24 22.05 -41.16
C THR A 415 -15.79 22.42 -41.48
N THR A 416 -15.61 23.15 -42.57
CA THR A 416 -14.34 23.65 -43.11
C THR A 416 -13.92 24.94 -42.43
N ILE A 417 -12.68 25.01 -41.94
CA ILE A 417 -11.98 26.27 -41.64
C ILE A 417 -10.57 26.22 -42.25
N THR A 418 -10.21 27.33 -42.87
CA THR A 418 -9.10 27.58 -43.78
C THR A 418 -7.80 27.91 -43.04
N THR A 419 -6.68 27.47 -43.59
CA THR A 419 -5.30 27.71 -43.14
C THR A 419 -4.75 29.07 -43.58
N ILE A 420 -3.85 29.66 -42.77
CA ILE A 420 -2.78 30.58 -43.22
C ILE A 420 -1.56 30.42 -42.30
N ASP A 421 -0.38 30.23 -42.90
CA ASP A 421 0.97 30.54 -42.38
C ASP A 421 1.77 31.11 -43.59
N PRO A 422 2.71 32.08 -43.44
CA PRO A 422 4.14 31.76 -43.23
C PRO A 422 4.96 32.70 -42.30
N THR A 423 5.69 32.10 -41.34
CA THR A 423 7.17 32.13 -41.15
C THR A 423 7.93 33.32 -40.47
N SER A 424 8.85 32.93 -39.54
CA SER A 424 10.18 33.46 -39.12
C SER A 424 10.39 34.30 -37.82
N GLU A 425 11.28 33.77 -36.97
CA GLU A 425 11.87 34.10 -35.64
C GLU A 425 12.87 35.31 -35.55
N PRO A 426 13.43 35.73 -34.37
CA PRO A 426 13.49 35.04 -33.05
C PRO A 426 13.08 35.81 -31.76
N THR A 427 12.64 34.97 -30.80
CA THR A 427 12.82 34.98 -29.31
C THR A 427 12.35 36.17 -28.46
N LEU A 428 11.10 36.07 -27.99
CA LEU A 428 10.75 36.28 -26.58
C LEU A 428 9.60 35.30 -26.27
N ASN A 429 9.86 34.26 -25.49
CA ASN A 429 8.88 33.20 -25.20
C ASN A 429 7.77 33.75 -24.32
N CYS A 430 6.69 34.20 -24.95
CA CYS A 430 5.45 34.45 -24.25
C CYS A 430 4.27 33.92 -25.09
N PHE A 431 3.98 32.65 -24.85
CA PHE A 431 2.76 31.97 -25.28
C PHE A 431 2.34 31.03 -24.15
N ALA A 432 1.63 31.56 -23.15
CA ALA A 432 0.90 30.71 -22.22
C ALA A 432 -0.26 30.06 -22.99
N SER A 433 -0.43 28.75 -22.83
CA SER A 433 -1.44 27.91 -23.51
C SER A 433 -2.89 28.31 -23.20
N SER A 434 -3.09 29.34 -22.38
CA SER A 434 -4.35 29.76 -21.75
C SER A 434 -4.94 31.07 -22.30
N GLY A 435 -4.30 31.75 -23.26
CA GLY A 435 -4.89 32.88 -24.02
C GLY A 435 -4.84 34.26 -23.35
N TYR A 436 -4.00 34.44 -22.32
CA TYR A 436 -3.78 35.72 -21.62
C TYR A 436 -2.59 36.51 -22.19
N PRO A 437 -2.60 37.86 -22.11
CA PRO A 437 -1.50 38.70 -22.62
C PRO A 437 -0.23 38.61 -21.76
N CYS A 438 0.92 38.96 -22.32
CA CYS A 438 2.18 39.09 -21.57
C CYS A 438 2.18 40.35 -20.72
N CYS A 439 2.86 40.33 -19.57
CA CYS A 439 3.12 41.55 -18.82
C CYS A 439 4.05 42.44 -19.64
N THR A 440 3.75 43.73 -19.71
CA THR A 440 4.55 44.71 -20.43
C THR A 440 5.87 45.01 -19.71
N ASP A 441 5.92 44.81 -18.39
CA ASP A 441 7.16 44.83 -17.60
C ASP A 441 7.61 43.40 -17.20
N PRO A 442 8.79 42.92 -17.63
CA PRO A 442 9.34 41.62 -17.23
C PRO A 442 9.73 41.54 -15.74
N HIS A 443 9.75 42.68 -15.03
CA HIS A 443 9.93 42.74 -13.58
C HIS A 443 8.61 42.95 -12.82
N THR A 444 7.47 42.70 -13.48
CA THR A 444 6.17 42.74 -12.83
C THR A 444 6.18 41.86 -11.59
N LYS A 445 5.62 42.39 -10.49
CA LYS A 445 5.54 41.65 -9.23
C LYS A 445 4.72 40.38 -9.44
N VAL A 446 5.33 39.23 -9.21
CA VAL A 446 4.65 37.93 -9.20
C VAL A 446 3.54 37.95 -8.14
N VAL A 447 2.31 37.76 -8.58
CA VAL A 447 1.12 37.71 -7.69
C VAL A 447 0.54 36.30 -7.59
N TYR A 448 0.94 35.40 -8.50
CA TYR A 448 0.47 34.03 -8.59
C TYR A 448 1.50 33.18 -9.36
N HIS A 449 1.65 31.91 -9.00
CA HIS A 449 2.56 30.96 -9.62
C HIS A 449 1.85 29.62 -9.77
N ASP A 450 1.97 28.99 -10.94
CA ASP A 450 1.43 27.67 -11.23
C ASP A 450 2.38 26.88 -12.14
N ASP A 451 1.90 25.73 -12.62
CA ASP A 451 2.68 24.83 -13.49
C ASP A 451 3.00 25.44 -14.87
N GLU A 452 2.37 26.57 -15.27
CA GLU A 452 2.68 27.31 -16.49
C GLU A 452 3.75 28.39 -16.27
N GLY A 453 3.83 29.00 -15.07
CA GLY A 453 4.90 29.93 -14.69
C GLY A 453 4.46 31.05 -13.74
N ASP A 454 5.13 32.20 -13.82
CA ASP A 454 4.89 33.37 -12.96
C ASP A 454 3.88 34.34 -13.60
N TRP A 455 2.93 34.81 -12.79
CA TRP A 455 1.83 35.66 -13.26
C TRP A 455 1.81 37.01 -12.55
N GLY A 456 1.52 38.04 -13.32
CA GLY A 456 1.38 39.42 -12.91
C GLY A 456 -0.03 39.96 -13.12
N VAL A 457 -0.29 41.15 -12.56
CA VAL A 457 -1.52 41.91 -12.84
C VAL A 457 -1.12 43.33 -13.24
N GLU A 458 -1.40 43.68 -14.49
CA GLU A 458 -1.18 45.01 -15.04
C GLU A 458 -2.52 45.59 -15.52
N ASN A 459 -2.77 46.87 -15.27
CA ASN A 459 -4.03 47.53 -15.66
C ASN A 459 -5.31 46.82 -15.19
N LYS A 460 -5.23 46.04 -14.10
CA LYS A 460 -6.30 45.17 -13.54
C LYS A 460 -6.64 43.94 -14.40
N GLU A 461 -5.78 43.58 -15.35
CA GLU A 461 -5.91 42.37 -16.16
C GLU A 461 -4.75 41.41 -15.86
N TRP A 462 -5.00 40.11 -16.00
CA TRP A 462 -4.00 39.07 -15.78
C TRP A 462 -3.01 39.05 -16.94
N CYS A 463 -1.73 38.95 -16.60
CA CYS A 463 -0.67 38.85 -17.59
C CYS A 463 0.41 37.84 -17.17
N PHE A 464 1.04 37.20 -18.15
CA PHE A 464 2.10 36.23 -17.92
C PHE A 464 3.47 36.92 -17.91
N ILE A 465 4.33 36.64 -16.93
CA ILE A 465 5.63 37.30 -16.76
C ILE A 465 6.70 36.49 -17.50
N PRO A 466 7.30 37.01 -18.58
CA PRO A 466 8.36 36.31 -19.29
C PRO A 466 9.66 36.29 -18.47
N VAL A 467 10.33 35.14 -18.46
CA VAL A 467 11.65 35.00 -17.84
C VAL A 467 12.71 35.44 -18.85
N ASP A 468 13.31 36.61 -18.64
CA ASP A 468 14.43 37.06 -19.46
C ASP A 468 15.68 36.22 -19.17
N GLN A 469 16.06 35.40 -20.14
CA GLN A 469 17.39 34.80 -20.22
C GLN A 469 18.35 35.86 -20.76
N GLU A 470 18.83 36.78 -19.93
CA GLU A 470 20.18 37.37 -20.04
C GLU A 470 20.49 38.32 -18.85
N GLU A 471 21.72 38.21 -18.36
CA GLU A 471 22.36 38.97 -17.27
C GLU A 471 22.12 38.51 -15.81
N LYS A 472 22.73 37.38 -15.44
CA LYS A 472 23.82 37.45 -14.43
C LYS A 472 25.07 36.78 -14.98
N LYS A 473 26.07 37.62 -15.20
CA LYS A 473 27.43 37.25 -15.58
C LYS A 473 28.05 36.37 -14.51
N GLU A 474 28.86 35.45 -15.00
CA GLU A 474 29.85 34.67 -14.26
C GLU A 474 30.61 35.57 -13.27
N ASP A 475 30.47 35.27 -11.99
CA ASP A 475 31.59 35.38 -11.07
C ASP A 475 31.85 33.96 -10.56
N ASP A 476 33.02 33.44 -10.94
CA ASP A 476 33.62 32.21 -10.46
C ASP A 476 33.69 32.21 -8.93
N ASP A 477 32.80 31.49 -8.26
CA ASP A 477 33.13 30.78 -7.01
C ASP A 477 32.04 29.75 -6.65
N LYS A 478 32.38 28.48 -6.85
CA LYS A 478 31.67 27.35 -6.24
C LYS A 478 31.74 27.45 -4.72
N LYS A 479 30.58 27.60 -4.07
CA LYS A 479 30.34 27.09 -2.71
C LYS A 479 28.90 26.61 -2.58
N ASP A 480 28.78 25.41 -2.02
CA ASP A 480 27.54 24.76 -1.60
C ASP A 480 26.67 25.74 -0.81
N GLN A 481 25.47 26.05 -1.31
CA GLN A 481 24.49 26.78 -0.51
C GLN A 481 23.76 25.77 0.37
N GLU A 482 24.02 25.86 1.67
CA GLU A 482 23.38 25.09 2.73
C GLU A 482 21.87 25.38 2.75
N PRO A 483 20.98 24.36 2.86
CA PRO A 483 19.53 24.57 2.87
C PRO A 483 19.10 25.48 4.03
N GLN A 484 18.12 26.35 3.78
CA GLN A 484 17.66 27.39 4.70
C GLN A 484 16.15 27.33 4.91
N LEU A 485 15.69 27.67 6.12
CA LEU A 485 14.27 27.88 6.40
C LEU A 485 13.87 29.34 6.10
N ILE A 486 13.05 29.53 5.07
CA ILE A 486 12.53 30.84 4.65
C ILE A 486 11.19 31.09 5.37
N ARG A 487 11.06 32.24 6.04
CA ARG A 487 9.81 32.67 6.70
C ARG A 487 9.14 33.76 5.88
N ILE A 488 7.90 33.53 5.47
CA ILE A 488 7.11 34.41 4.61
C ILE A 488 5.91 34.90 5.40
N CYS A 489 5.72 36.22 5.45
CA CYS A 489 4.54 36.83 6.05
C CYS A 489 3.76 37.60 4.98
N ASN A 490 2.49 37.23 4.81
CA ASN A 490 1.62 37.79 3.78
C ASN A 490 0.64 38.85 4.29
N SER A 491 0.56 39.06 5.62
CA SER A 491 -0.44 39.95 6.23
C SER A 491 -0.20 41.43 5.96
N GLU A 492 1.05 41.83 5.72
CA GLU A 492 1.40 43.23 5.46
C GLU A 492 0.75 43.75 4.19
N LYS A 493 0.54 42.88 3.19
CA LYS A 493 -0.18 43.19 1.94
C LYS A 493 -1.63 43.62 2.21
N TYR A 494 -2.20 43.20 3.34
CA TYR A 494 -3.58 43.48 3.74
C TYR A 494 -3.67 44.51 4.87
N GLY A 495 -2.55 45.16 5.23
CA GLY A 495 -2.50 46.22 6.23
C GLY A 495 -2.33 45.74 7.68
N TYR A 496 -1.97 44.48 7.90
CA TYR A 496 -1.73 43.90 9.22
C TYR A 496 -0.26 43.51 9.41
N SER A 497 0.35 43.85 10.54
CA SER A 497 1.74 43.50 10.83
C SER A 497 1.93 41.99 11.01
N CYS A 498 3.14 41.48 10.77
CA CYS A 498 3.50 40.11 11.14
C CYS A 498 3.60 39.97 12.66
N CYS A 499 3.24 38.81 13.20
CA CYS A 499 3.44 38.54 14.61
C CYS A 499 4.94 38.49 14.91
N LYS A 500 5.43 39.25 15.89
CA LYS A 500 6.87 39.32 16.21
C LYS A 500 7.35 38.14 17.03
N THR A 501 6.44 37.49 17.74
CA THR A 501 6.69 36.30 18.54
C THR A 501 5.88 35.11 18.01
N GLU A 502 6.28 33.90 18.41
CA GLU A 502 5.53 32.67 18.16
C GLU A 502 4.12 32.78 18.75
N GLN A 503 3.12 32.96 17.89
CA GLN A 503 1.71 33.03 18.26
C GLN A 503 0.99 31.76 17.85
N LYS A 504 0.04 31.31 18.68
CA LYS A 504 -0.88 30.25 18.27
C LYS A 504 -1.84 30.81 17.23
N VAL A 505 -2.13 30.01 16.21
CA VAL A 505 -3.19 30.32 15.24
C VAL A 505 -4.52 30.41 15.97
N VAL A 506 -5.14 31.59 15.96
CA VAL A 506 -6.48 31.81 16.54
C VAL A 506 -7.57 31.88 15.47
N TYR A 507 -7.17 32.09 14.22
CA TYR A 507 -8.06 32.20 13.07
C TYR A 507 -7.30 31.92 11.77
N THR A 508 -7.95 31.23 10.83
CA THR A 508 -7.39 30.89 9.51
C THR A 508 -8.40 31.27 8.44
N ASP A 509 -7.96 31.95 7.40
CA ASP A 509 -8.77 32.29 6.23
C ASP A 509 -7.97 32.13 4.92
N SER A 510 -8.54 32.60 3.79
CA SER A 510 -7.88 32.52 2.49
C SER A 510 -6.63 33.41 2.35
N GLN A 511 -6.35 34.26 3.33
CA GLN A 511 -5.19 35.16 3.36
C GLN A 511 -4.04 34.60 4.22
N GLY A 512 -4.32 33.60 5.05
CA GLY A 512 -3.34 32.86 5.84
C GLY A 512 -3.80 32.58 7.26
N ASP A 513 -2.82 32.27 8.11
CA ASP A 513 -3.03 32.05 9.53
C ASP A 513 -2.80 33.34 10.32
N TRP A 514 -3.63 33.56 11.34
CA TRP A 514 -3.68 34.81 12.08
C TRP A 514 -3.54 34.57 13.58
N GLY A 515 -2.78 35.45 14.22
CA GLY A 515 -2.54 35.53 15.65
C GLY A 515 -3.03 36.85 16.25
N ILE A 516 -3.02 36.95 17.57
CA ILE A 516 -3.26 38.20 18.30
C ILE A 516 -2.02 38.50 19.17
N GLU A 517 -1.32 39.59 18.85
CA GLU A 517 -0.15 40.06 19.60
C GLU A 517 -0.42 41.48 20.11
N ASP A 518 -0.18 41.71 21.41
CA ASP A 518 -0.46 42.97 22.09
C ASP A 518 -1.90 43.51 21.87
N GLY A 519 -2.86 42.58 21.73
CA GLY A 519 -4.27 42.91 21.50
C GLY A 519 -4.62 43.32 20.06
N ASN A 520 -3.68 43.20 19.12
CA ASN A 520 -3.88 43.50 17.69
C ASN A 520 -3.75 42.24 16.84
N TRP A 521 -4.45 42.22 15.70
CA TRP A 521 -4.32 41.16 14.70
C TRP A 521 -2.97 41.23 14.02
N CYS A 522 -2.33 40.07 13.89
CA CYS A 522 -1.07 39.92 13.18
C CYS A 522 -1.05 38.63 12.34
N GLY A 523 -0.32 38.64 11.23
CA GLY A 523 -0.14 37.45 10.38
C GLY A 523 0.91 36.52 10.94
N ILE A 524 0.62 35.22 10.93
CA ILE A 524 1.57 34.18 11.31
C ILE A 524 2.44 33.84 10.09
N TYR A 525 3.73 33.62 10.33
CA TYR A 525 4.68 33.26 9.28
C TYR A 525 4.35 31.89 8.70
N SER A 526 4.32 31.80 7.38
CA SER A 526 4.43 30.53 6.66
C SER A 526 5.91 30.22 6.42
N CYS A 527 6.31 28.98 6.63
CA CYS A 527 7.69 28.57 6.41
C CYS A 527 7.83 27.70 5.16
N VAL A 528 8.92 27.92 4.42
CA VAL A 528 9.36 27.09 3.30
C VAL A 528 10.81 26.70 3.56
N TYR A 529 11.09 25.40 3.65
CA TYR A 529 12.46 24.91 3.76
C TYR A 529 13.00 24.60 2.37
N THR A 530 14.22 25.06 2.05
CA THR A 530 14.82 24.86 0.72
C THR A 530 15.55 23.52 0.56
N GLY A 531 15.54 22.68 1.60
CA GLY A 531 16.06 21.32 1.54
C GLY A 531 14.94 20.27 1.38
N ASP A 532 15.31 18.99 1.42
CA ASP A 532 14.41 17.87 1.06
C ASP A 532 13.37 17.50 2.13
N TYR A 533 13.33 18.20 3.26
CA TYR A 533 12.44 17.89 4.38
C TYR A 533 11.24 18.83 4.45
N PRO A 534 10.02 18.31 4.71
CA PRO A 534 8.83 19.14 4.85
C PRO A 534 8.89 19.99 6.13
N VAL A 535 8.09 21.05 6.18
CA VAL A 535 7.85 21.82 7.41
C VAL A 535 6.79 21.10 8.25
N CYS A 536 7.04 20.98 9.56
CA CYS A 536 6.12 20.36 10.51
C CYS A 536 4.78 21.12 10.58
N LYS A 537 3.65 20.42 10.57
CA LYS A 537 2.31 21.02 10.56
C LYS A 537 1.59 20.96 11.91
N GLU A 538 1.88 19.95 12.72
CA GLU A 538 1.14 19.62 13.94
C GLU A 538 2.03 19.64 15.18
N THR A 539 3.26 19.16 15.07
CA THR A 539 4.20 19.11 16.19
C THR A 539 4.96 20.41 16.35
N THR A 540 5.06 20.86 17.59
CA THR A 540 5.92 21.97 18.01
C THR A 540 7.07 21.48 18.89
N LYS A 541 7.18 20.14 19.05
CA LYS A 541 8.17 19.52 19.92
C LYS A 541 9.51 19.38 19.18
N VAL A 542 10.52 20.10 19.65
CA VAL A 542 11.90 19.97 19.17
C VAL A 542 12.44 18.60 19.56
N MET A 543 12.75 17.79 18.55
CA MET A 543 13.35 16.46 18.67
C MET A 543 14.86 16.51 18.44
N TYR A 544 15.32 17.44 17.59
CA TYR A 544 16.72 17.67 17.27
C TYR A 544 16.96 19.13 16.87
N THR A 545 18.18 19.63 16.99
CA THR A 545 18.55 21.00 16.63
C THR A 545 19.94 21.04 16.05
N ASP A 546 20.07 21.64 14.87
CA ASP A 546 21.33 21.99 14.22
C ASP A 546 21.31 23.47 13.79
N THR A 547 21.41 23.77 12.49
CA THR A 547 21.12 25.09 11.93
C THR A 547 19.62 25.44 12.07
N GLU A 548 18.75 24.45 12.08
CA GLU A 548 17.31 24.60 12.27
C GLU A 548 16.80 23.75 13.45
N LYS A 549 15.54 23.97 13.85
CA LYS A 549 14.86 23.10 14.82
C LYS A 549 14.07 22.03 14.08
N TRP A 550 14.15 20.78 14.55
CA TRP A 550 13.55 19.64 13.88
C TRP A 550 12.51 18.95 14.75
N GLY A 551 11.42 18.53 14.12
CA GLY A 551 10.36 17.71 14.69
C GLY A 551 10.24 16.37 13.97
N VAL A 552 9.38 15.50 14.51
CA VAL A 552 9.03 14.23 13.86
C VAL A 552 7.51 14.11 13.83
N GLU A 553 6.95 13.93 12.64
CA GLU A 553 5.53 13.74 12.37
C GLU A 553 5.33 12.48 11.55
N HIS A 554 4.40 11.62 11.93
CA HIS A 554 4.11 10.38 11.20
C HIS A 554 5.34 9.46 10.98
N GLY A 555 6.38 9.61 11.80
CA GLY A 555 7.65 8.87 11.67
C GLY A 555 8.67 9.48 10.71
N GLU A 556 8.35 10.60 10.09
CA GLU A 556 9.23 11.35 9.18
C GLU A 556 9.79 12.61 9.85
N TRP A 557 11.00 13.00 9.46
CA TRP A 557 11.62 14.24 9.93
C TRP A 557 11.01 15.45 9.22
N CYS A 558 10.77 16.51 9.99
CA CYS A 558 10.30 17.77 9.46
C CYS A 558 10.99 18.95 10.16
N VAL A 559 11.07 20.10 9.49
CA VAL A 559 11.66 21.32 10.04
C VAL A 559 10.57 22.12 10.76
N LEU A 560 10.84 22.57 11.97
CA LEU A 560 9.89 23.32 12.79
C LEU A 560 9.85 24.79 12.36
N CYS A 561 8.66 25.27 12.01
CA CYS A 561 8.37 26.68 11.84
C CYS A 561 8.13 27.29 13.23
N SER A 562 9.19 27.77 13.89
CA SER A 562 9.13 28.40 15.22
C SER A 562 9.54 29.86 15.17
#